data_AF-A0A1F9NHC4-F1
#
_entry.id   AF-A0A1F9NHC4-F1
#
_cell.length_a   1.000
_cell.length_b   1.000
_cell.length_c   1.000
_cell.angle_alpha   90.00
_cell.angle_beta   90.00
_cell.angle_gamma   90.00
#
_symmetry.space_group_name_H-M   'P 1'
#
loop_
_entity.id
_entity.type
_entity.pdbx_description
1 polymer ?
#
loop_
_entity_poly.entity_id
_entity_poly.type
_entity_poly.pdbx_seq_one_letter_code
_entity_poly.pdbx_strand_id
1 'polypeptide(L)'
;MNDMLKLKTKKDAAGRENHLINYSSNSRYAESYRTLRANIFFSLIDKDLNSLVVTSTLPDEGKSLTVANLAYTVALAGRSVVMVDADLRKQGLSCSFGFEKAHGLSNILSDLLGRHVNSGKTSEYSLKDLIKLNSLQQRTCVLRVGDGRNEVEFYFLKGEPVDVYWINRPDDQKLATTLVRQNLLREEQVELALGQQKKSVRRLGSVLLSLGLVEEKELKKTLSMRVVEAFRVAMDMGDYIFSVRQMSEDETQLLTNSPINFAKLLSEFFSEDTRSFLKRNIEAHIKATGEKNLYLLPSGSITPNPSELLGSARMGYLLEILKNKFDMVILDSSPVAPTSDALLLAPQVDGVVVVIKAGGTARTLVRETVQQLEKTKANILGILLNKSEMTDTYRNYYSYAHKN
;
A
#
# COMPACT_ATOMS: atom_id res chain seq x y z
N MET A 1 -34.06 14.28 -31.03
CA MET A 1 -33.02 14.73 -30.08
C MET A 1 -33.32 14.34 -28.63
N ASN A 2 -34.59 14.43 -28.17
CA ASN A 2 -34.98 14.02 -26.81
C ASN A 2 -34.97 12.49 -26.54
N ASP A 3 -35.17 11.64 -27.55
CA ASP A 3 -35.14 10.18 -27.33
C ASP A 3 -33.71 9.61 -27.18
N MET A 4 -32.71 10.23 -27.82
CA MET A 4 -31.29 9.87 -27.65
C MET A 4 -30.75 10.25 -26.26
N LEU A 5 -31.26 11.32 -25.65
CA LEU A 5 -30.95 11.72 -24.28
C LEU A 5 -31.60 10.78 -23.24
N LYS A 6 -32.85 10.33 -23.48
CA LYS A 6 -33.52 9.32 -22.63
C LYS A 6 -32.88 7.92 -22.72
N LEU A 7 -32.32 7.56 -23.87
CA LEU A 7 -31.61 6.29 -24.09
C LEU A 7 -30.23 6.25 -23.40
N LYS A 8 -29.53 7.39 -23.25
CA LYS A 8 -28.29 7.48 -22.46
C LYS A 8 -28.56 7.31 -20.96
N THR A 9 -29.57 7.98 -20.41
CA THR A 9 -29.91 7.87 -18.97
C THR A 9 -30.41 6.48 -18.54
N LYS A 10 -31.05 5.72 -19.43
CA LYS A 10 -31.51 4.34 -19.10
C LYS A 10 -30.37 3.33 -19.03
N LYS A 11 -29.29 3.53 -19.79
CA LYS A 11 -28.16 2.59 -19.83
C LYS A 11 -27.24 2.76 -18.62
N ASP A 12 -27.10 3.99 -18.12
CA ASP A 12 -26.35 4.30 -16.90
C ASP A 12 -27.10 3.86 -15.62
N ALA A 13 -28.44 3.80 -15.67
CA ALA A 13 -29.28 3.37 -14.55
C ALA A 13 -29.34 1.83 -14.35
N ALA A 14 -29.17 1.04 -15.42
CA ALA A 14 -29.37 -0.41 -15.42
C ALA A 14 -28.38 -1.19 -14.52
N GLY A 15 -27.24 -0.60 -14.15
CA GLY A 15 -26.27 -1.19 -13.23
C GLY A 15 -26.50 -0.88 -11.75
N ARG A 16 -27.33 0.13 -11.44
CA ARG A 16 -27.48 0.69 -10.08
C ARG A 16 -28.82 0.38 -9.43
N GLU A 17 -29.75 -0.30 -10.12
CA GLU A 17 -31.13 -0.49 -9.63
C GLU A 17 -31.22 -1.07 -8.20
N ASN A 18 -30.25 -1.90 -7.81
CA ASN A 18 -30.19 -2.50 -6.46
C ASN A 18 -29.30 -1.74 -5.46
N HIS A 19 -28.72 -0.60 -5.86
CA HIS A 19 -27.94 0.23 -4.96
C HIS A 19 -28.87 0.91 -3.96
N LEU A 20 -28.47 0.95 -2.69
CA LEU A 20 -29.29 1.41 -1.57
C LEU A 20 -29.76 2.85 -1.73
N ILE A 21 -28.99 3.66 -2.47
CA ILE A 21 -29.35 5.02 -2.85
C ILE A 21 -30.72 5.12 -3.57
N ASN A 22 -31.12 4.07 -4.27
CA ASN A 22 -32.39 4.03 -5.01
C ASN A 22 -33.57 3.56 -4.14
N TYR A 23 -33.34 3.31 -2.85
CA TYR A 23 -34.35 2.88 -1.90
C TYR A 23 -34.57 3.96 -0.84
N SER A 24 -35.78 4.03 -0.29
CA SER A 24 -36.05 4.91 0.84
C SER A 24 -35.17 4.51 2.04
N SER A 25 -34.73 5.52 2.80
CA SER A 25 -33.97 5.29 4.03
C SER A 25 -34.73 4.38 4.99
N ASN A 26 -36.05 4.45 5.04
CA ASN A 26 -36.86 3.61 5.93
C ASN A 26 -37.20 2.23 5.33
N SER A 27 -36.62 1.86 4.19
CA SER A 27 -36.85 0.54 3.62
C SER A 27 -36.21 -0.57 4.46
N ARG A 28 -36.84 -1.74 4.46
CA ARG A 28 -36.28 -2.96 5.10
C ARG A 28 -34.94 -3.39 4.52
N TYR A 29 -34.74 -3.08 3.24
CA TYR A 29 -33.48 -3.28 2.55
C TYR A 29 -32.37 -2.39 3.13
N ALA A 30 -32.67 -1.11 3.38
CA ALA A 30 -31.77 -0.18 4.06
C ALA A 30 -31.46 -0.62 5.50
N GLU A 31 -32.48 -1.08 6.24
CA GLU A 31 -32.30 -1.52 7.62
C GLU A 31 -31.39 -2.76 7.73
N SER A 32 -31.46 -3.65 6.75
CA SER A 32 -30.59 -4.83 6.68
C SER A 32 -29.11 -4.44 6.54
N TYR A 33 -28.80 -3.42 5.73
CA TYR A 33 -27.43 -2.90 5.61
C TYR A 33 -26.99 -2.06 6.82
N ARG A 34 -27.91 -1.34 7.49
CA ARG A 34 -27.59 -0.69 8.77
C ARG A 34 -27.23 -1.69 9.85
N THR A 35 -27.98 -2.79 9.93
CA THR A 35 -27.70 -3.90 10.85
C THR A 35 -26.37 -4.55 10.52
N LEU A 36 -26.09 -4.83 9.24
CA LEU A 36 -24.80 -5.35 8.79
C LEU A 36 -23.65 -4.43 9.21
N ARG A 37 -23.77 -3.12 8.97
CA ARG A 37 -22.80 -2.12 9.37
C ARG A 37 -22.57 -2.18 10.89
N ALA A 38 -23.63 -2.13 11.69
CA ALA A 38 -23.55 -2.17 13.15
C ALA A 38 -22.79 -3.43 13.62
N ASN A 39 -23.16 -4.61 13.11
CA ASN A 39 -22.51 -5.86 13.47
C ASN A 39 -21.01 -5.86 13.11
N ILE A 40 -20.63 -5.36 11.92
CA ILE A 40 -19.23 -5.27 11.51
C ILE A 40 -18.41 -4.40 12.47
N PHE A 41 -18.93 -3.24 12.89
CA PHE A 41 -18.22 -2.36 13.83
C PHE A 41 -18.25 -2.88 15.27
N PHE A 42 -19.25 -3.66 15.66
CA PHE A 42 -19.28 -4.34 16.97
C PHE A 42 -18.33 -5.54 17.04
N SER A 43 -18.00 -6.18 15.91
CA SER A 43 -17.10 -7.35 15.91
C SER A 43 -15.65 -7.04 16.32
N LEU A 44 -15.26 -5.76 16.42
CA LEU A 44 -13.88 -5.33 16.70
C LEU A 44 -13.79 -4.28 17.82
N ILE A 45 -14.35 -4.58 18.99
CA ILE A 45 -14.38 -3.68 20.16
C ILE A 45 -12.99 -3.13 20.55
N ASP A 46 -11.93 -3.92 20.35
CA ASP A 46 -10.56 -3.59 20.78
C ASP A 46 -9.60 -3.16 19.64
N LYS A 47 -10.06 -3.10 18.39
CA LYS A 47 -9.21 -2.76 17.23
C LYS A 47 -9.91 -1.83 16.25
N ASP A 48 -9.17 -0.87 15.73
CA ASP A 48 -9.65 -0.01 14.65
C ASP A 48 -9.82 -0.81 13.35
N LEU A 49 -11.06 -0.99 12.92
CA LEU A 49 -11.41 -1.58 11.62
C LEU A 49 -11.34 -0.50 10.54
N ASN A 50 -10.20 -0.41 9.85
CA ASN A 50 -9.97 0.58 8.80
C ASN A 50 -10.02 -0.06 7.40
N SER A 51 -10.03 -1.39 7.30
CA SER A 51 -10.10 -2.11 6.04
C SER A 51 -10.82 -3.46 6.12
N LEU A 52 -11.58 -3.75 5.06
CA LEU A 52 -12.38 -4.95 4.93
C LEU A 52 -12.26 -5.52 3.51
N VAL A 53 -12.09 -6.83 3.39
CA VAL A 53 -12.36 -7.55 2.14
C VAL A 53 -13.75 -8.17 2.20
N VAL A 54 -14.54 -7.95 1.16
CA VAL A 54 -15.79 -8.68 0.93
C VAL A 54 -15.56 -9.66 -0.20
N THR A 55 -15.66 -10.94 0.12
CA THR A 55 -15.52 -12.05 -0.83
C THR A 55 -16.77 -12.93 -0.83
N SER A 56 -16.77 -13.97 -1.65
CA SER A 56 -17.84 -14.96 -1.71
C SER A 56 -17.29 -16.35 -2.01
N THR A 57 -18.10 -17.39 -1.82
CA THR A 57 -17.70 -18.76 -2.16
C THR A 57 -17.73 -18.96 -3.68
N LEU A 58 -18.79 -18.51 -4.35
CA LEU A 58 -19.04 -18.65 -5.78
C LEU A 58 -19.25 -17.29 -6.47
N PRO A 59 -19.14 -17.24 -7.82
CA PRO A 59 -19.59 -16.09 -8.59
C PRO A 59 -21.07 -15.74 -8.36
N ASP A 60 -21.42 -14.47 -8.57
CA ASP A 60 -22.79 -13.95 -8.57
C ASP A 60 -23.58 -14.12 -7.24
N GLU A 61 -22.88 -14.22 -6.11
CA GLU A 61 -23.47 -14.19 -4.76
C GLU A 61 -23.78 -12.78 -4.24
N GLY A 62 -23.38 -11.74 -4.98
CA GLY A 62 -23.71 -10.34 -4.69
C GLY A 62 -22.66 -9.59 -3.84
N LYS A 63 -21.40 -10.01 -3.91
CA LYS A 63 -20.24 -9.33 -3.31
C LYS A 63 -20.13 -7.84 -3.66
N SER A 64 -20.09 -7.49 -4.94
CA SER A 64 -19.95 -6.09 -5.41
C SER A 64 -21.11 -5.20 -4.95
N LEU A 65 -22.33 -5.74 -4.97
CA LEU A 65 -23.52 -5.03 -4.47
C LEU A 65 -23.45 -4.82 -2.96
N THR A 66 -22.99 -5.83 -2.23
CA THR A 66 -22.78 -5.74 -0.78
C THR A 66 -21.74 -4.68 -0.45
N VAL A 67 -20.63 -4.63 -1.18
CA VAL A 67 -19.59 -3.60 -1.04
C VAL A 67 -20.17 -2.21 -1.25
N ALA A 68 -20.86 -1.98 -2.37
CA ALA A 68 -21.44 -0.68 -2.70
C ALA A 68 -22.40 -0.18 -1.60
N ASN A 69 -23.30 -1.06 -1.15
CA ASN A 69 -24.32 -0.71 -0.17
C ASN A 69 -23.76 -0.57 1.25
N LEU A 70 -22.85 -1.45 1.66
CA LEU A 70 -22.16 -1.32 2.93
C LEU A 70 -21.37 -0.02 2.98
N ALA A 71 -20.56 0.26 1.95
CA ALA A 71 -19.78 1.49 1.85
C ALA A 71 -20.66 2.75 1.93
N TYR A 72 -21.79 2.75 1.22
CA TYR A 72 -22.76 3.83 1.28
C TYR A 72 -23.31 4.05 2.70
N THR A 73 -23.67 2.97 3.43
CA THR A 73 -24.14 3.12 4.82
C THR A 73 -23.06 3.60 5.79
N VAL A 74 -21.79 3.28 5.53
CA VAL A 74 -20.65 3.80 6.30
C VAL A 74 -20.43 5.29 5.99
N ALA A 75 -20.53 5.68 4.72
CA ALA A 75 -20.44 7.07 4.29
C ALA A 75 -21.56 7.95 4.87
N LEU A 76 -22.80 7.43 4.91
CA LEU A 76 -23.93 8.09 5.57
C LEU A 76 -23.73 8.29 7.08
N ALA A 77 -22.89 7.48 7.72
CA ALA A 77 -22.50 7.67 9.12
C ALA A 77 -21.45 8.78 9.33
N GLY A 78 -21.05 9.48 8.26
CA GLY A 78 -20.08 10.57 8.30
C GLY A 78 -18.64 10.15 8.06
N ARG A 79 -18.34 8.85 7.93
CA ARG A 79 -16.98 8.35 7.65
C ARG A 79 -16.63 8.50 6.17
N SER A 80 -15.37 8.82 5.88
CA SER A 80 -14.79 8.78 4.54
C SER A 80 -14.48 7.34 4.13
N VAL A 81 -15.00 6.91 2.98
CA VAL A 81 -14.91 5.51 2.54
C VAL A 81 -14.39 5.45 1.10
N VAL A 82 -13.38 4.63 0.87
CA VAL A 82 -12.98 4.23 -0.48
C VAL A 82 -13.31 2.76 -0.70
N MET A 83 -14.09 2.51 -1.75
CA MET A 83 -14.26 1.16 -2.27
C MET A 83 -13.12 0.87 -3.25
N VAL A 84 -12.62 -0.36 -3.27
CA VAL A 84 -11.59 -0.80 -4.21
C VAL A 84 -12.14 -1.98 -4.99
N ASP A 85 -12.23 -1.87 -6.31
CA ASP A 85 -12.59 -3.00 -7.16
C ASP A 85 -11.35 -3.87 -7.37
N ALA A 86 -11.18 -4.87 -6.50
CA ALA A 86 -10.08 -5.82 -6.51
C ALA A 86 -10.41 -7.13 -7.24
N ASP A 87 -11.61 -7.24 -7.86
CA ASP A 87 -11.93 -8.32 -8.80
C ASP A 87 -11.40 -7.93 -10.19
N LEU A 88 -10.08 -8.06 -10.36
CA LEU A 88 -9.39 -7.74 -11.62
C LEU A 88 -9.77 -8.66 -12.80
N ARG A 89 -10.58 -9.71 -12.53
CA ARG A 89 -11.07 -10.66 -13.54
C ARG A 89 -12.47 -10.29 -14.02
N LYS A 90 -13.35 -9.87 -13.11
CA LYS A 90 -14.72 -9.43 -13.40
C LYS A 90 -15.00 -8.14 -12.63
N GLN A 91 -14.87 -7.01 -13.33
CA GLN A 91 -14.91 -5.63 -12.82
C GLN A 91 -16.34 -5.18 -12.44
N GLY A 92 -17.02 -5.96 -11.60
CA GLY A 92 -18.45 -5.78 -11.29
C GLY A 92 -18.74 -4.43 -10.63
N LEU A 93 -17.89 -4.02 -9.69
CA LEU A 93 -18.04 -2.75 -8.99
C LEU A 93 -17.76 -1.56 -9.93
N SER A 94 -16.67 -1.60 -10.70
CA SER A 94 -16.31 -0.53 -11.66
C SER A 94 -17.41 -0.34 -12.70
N CYS A 95 -17.94 -1.43 -13.27
CA CYS A 95 -19.07 -1.39 -14.20
C CYS A 95 -20.33 -0.76 -13.57
N SER A 96 -20.66 -1.08 -12.32
CA SER A 96 -21.85 -0.53 -11.65
C SER A 96 -21.78 0.99 -11.45
N PHE A 97 -20.57 1.55 -11.39
CA PHE A 97 -20.34 2.98 -11.27
C PHE A 97 -19.99 3.68 -12.58
N GLY A 98 -19.87 2.96 -13.70
CA GLY A 98 -19.54 3.53 -15.02
C GLY A 98 -18.06 3.84 -15.22
N PHE A 99 -17.18 3.10 -14.53
CA PHE A 99 -15.73 3.28 -14.56
C PHE A 99 -14.98 2.09 -15.20
N GLU A 100 -15.65 1.30 -16.03
CA GLU A 100 -15.08 0.08 -16.66
C GLU A 100 -13.90 0.36 -17.61
N LYS A 101 -13.70 1.61 -18.04
CA LYS A 101 -12.54 2.04 -18.85
C LYS A 101 -11.56 2.93 -18.09
N ALA A 102 -11.80 3.18 -16.81
CA ALA A 102 -10.94 4.05 -16.02
C ALA A 102 -9.62 3.32 -15.70
N HIS A 103 -8.51 4.06 -15.69
CA HIS A 103 -7.30 3.58 -15.05
C HIS A 103 -7.53 3.44 -13.55
N GLY A 104 -7.00 2.38 -12.94
CA GLY A 104 -7.31 2.02 -11.56
C GLY A 104 -6.25 1.13 -10.93
N LEU A 105 -6.70 0.20 -10.09
CA LEU A 105 -5.88 -0.67 -9.26
C LEU A 105 -4.77 -1.37 -10.05
N SER A 106 -5.09 -2.02 -11.17
CA SER A 106 -4.10 -2.74 -11.97
C SER A 106 -3.02 -1.83 -12.55
N ASN A 107 -3.38 -0.62 -12.98
CA ASN A 107 -2.45 0.39 -13.49
C ASN A 107 -1.55 0.94 -12.38
N ILE A 108 -2.09 1.18 -11.19
CA ILE A 108 -1.28 1.59 -10.04
C ILE A 108 -0.24 0.52 -9.71
N LEU A 109 -0.66 -0.73 -9.59
CA LEU A 109 0.23 -1.81 -9.18
C LEU A 109 1.27 -2.12 -10.27
N SER A 110 0.89 -2.09 -11.55
CA SER A 110 1.76 -2.47 -12.66
C SER A 110 2.59 -1.29 -13.18
N ASP A 111 1.95 -0.17 -13.49
CA ASP A 111 2.55 0.93 -14.26
C ASP A 111 3.14 2.02 -13.37
N LEU A 112 2.54 2.27 -12.19
CA LEU A 112 3.04 3.28 -11.26
C LEU A 112 4.06 2.70 -10.28
N LEU A 113 3.68 1.66 -9.54
CA LEU A 113 4.52 1.02 -8.52
C LEU A 113 5.46 -0.04 -9.10
N GLY A 114 5.10 -0.65 -10.23
CA GLY A 114 5.91 -1.66 -10.90
C GLY A 114 6.93 -1.12 -11.90
N ARG A 115 6.93 0.19 -12.20
CA ARG A 115 7.82 0.77 -13.21
C ARG A 115 9.26 0.90 -12.72
N HIS A 116 10.18 0.33 -13.48
CA HIS A 116 11.61 0.55 -13.26
C HIS A 116 12.03 1.93 -13.74
N VAL A 117 12.29 2.83 -12.80
CA VAL A 117 12.82 4.16 -13.08
C VAL A 117 14.34 4.13 -12.90
N ASN A 118 15.07 4.47 -13.96
CA ASN A 118 16.53 4.42 -13.99
C ASN A 118 17.19 5.80 -14.04
N SER A 119 16.46 6.84 -14.40
CA SER A 119 16.92 8.23 -14.32
C SER A 119 15.74 9.18 -14.39
N GLY A 120 15.94 10.43 -13.99
CA GLY A 120 14.90 11.46 -14.02
C GLY A 120 15.27 12.68 -13.20
N LYS A 121 14.26 13.50 -12.89
CA LYS A 121 14.38 14.73 -12.10
C LYS A 121 13.46 14.71 -10.88
N THR A 122 13.76 15.52 -9.88
CA THR A 122 12.96 15.63 -8.64
C THR A 122 11.54 16.16 -8.84
N SER A 123 11.30 16.95 -9.90
CA SER A 123 9.95 17.38 -10.29
C SER A 123 9.01 16.18 -10.53
N GLU A 124 9.59 15.02 -10.82
CA GLU A 124 8.88 13.76 -11.02
C GLU A 124 8.91 12.87 -9.78
N TYR A 125 10.04 12.66 -9.11
CA TYR A 125 10.12 11.74 -7.97
C TYR A 125 10.87 12.33 -6.78
N SER A 126 10.22 12.34 -5.61
CA SER A 126 10.91 12.63 -4.35
C SER A 126 11.90 11.52 -3.99
N LEU A 127 12.86 11.82 -3.10
CA LEU A 127 13.85 10.84 -2.67
C LEU A 127 13.17 9.65 -1.98
N LYS A 128 12.11 9.93 -1.21
CA LYS A 128 11.31 8.89 -0.55
C LYS A 128 10.55 8.03 -1.56
N ASP A 129 10.02 8.62 -2.63
CA ASP A 129 9.40 7.83 -3.71
C ASP A 129 10.43 6.88 -4.34
N LEU A 130 11.65 7.36 -4.63
CA LEU A 130 12.71 6.54 -5.23
C LEU A 130 13.17 5.41 -4.31
N ILE A 131 13.40 5.71 -3.03
CA ILE A 131 13.71 4.69 -2.00
C ILE A 131 12.60 3.65 -1.95
N LYS A 132 11.33 4.09 -1.89
CA LYS A 132 10.19 3.19 -1.79
C LYS A 132 10.03 2.33 -3.04
N LEU A 133 10.21 2.88 -4.24
CA LEU A 133 10.18 2.11 -5.49
C LEU A 133 11.26 1.02 -5.52
N ASN A 134 12.49 1.35 -5.12
CA ASN A 134 13.57 0.36 -5.05
C ASN A 134 13.26 -0.76 -4.03
N SER A 135 12.67 -0.40 -2.89
CA SER A 135 12.20 -1.35 -1.86
C SER A 135 11.10 -2.27 -2.40
N LEU A 136 10.04 -1.71 -2.99
CA LEU A 136 8.92 -2.48 -3.55
C LEU A 136 9.34 -3.43 -4.68
N GLN A 137 10.38 -3.05 -5.43
CA GLN A 137 10.93 -3.83 -6.54
C GLN A 137 12.08 -4.75 -6.13
N GLN A 138 12.43 -4.78 -4.84
CA GLN A 138 13.54 -5.59 -4.29
C GLN A 138 14.86 -5.41 -5.08
N ARG A 139 15.16 -4.18 -5.50
CA ARG A 139 16.33 -3.91 -6.37
C ARG A 139 17.63 -3.96 -5.59
N THR A 140 18.63 -4.66 -6.14
CA THR A 140 20.04 -4.50 -5.75
C THR A 140 20.68 -3.47 -6.68
N CYS A 141 20.86 -2.23 -6.20
CA CYS A 141 21.23 -1.10 -7.05
C CYS A 141 21.90 0.04 -6.28
N VAL A 142 22.45 0.98 -7.03
CA VAL A 142 22.96 2.26 -6.51
C VAL A 142 22.13 3.38 -7.11
N LEU A 143 21.43 4.13 -6.26
CA LEU A 143 20.69 5.33 -6.61
C LEU A 143 21.59 6.54 -6.34
N ARG A 144 22.01 7.24 -7.39
CA ARG A 144 22.71 8.52 -7.28
C ARG A 144 21.71 9.66 -7.43
N VAL A 145 21.76 10.64 -6.54
CA VAL A 145 21.01 11.90 -6.62
C VAL A 145 21.98 13.08 -6.51
N GLY A 146 21.73 14.16 -7.24
CA GLY A 146 22.53 15.38 -7.10
C GLY A 146 21.98 16.60 -7.82
N ASP A 147 22.37 17.77 -7.32
CA ASP A 147 21.99 19.11 -7.80
C ASP A 147 23.19 19.89 -8.41
N GLY A 148 24.30 19.19 -8.62
CA GLY A 148 25.58 19.76 -9.06
C GLY A 148 26.45 20.34 -7.94
N ARG A 149 25.88 20.61 -6.75
CA ARG A 149 26.63 21.03 -5.54
C ARG A 149 26.80 19.90 -4.56
N ASN A 150 25.80 19.04 -4.43
CA ASN A 150 25.80 17.87 -3.59
C ASN A 150 25.50 16.65 -4.45
N GLU A 151 26.19 15.55 -4.17
CA GLU A 151 25.97 14.27 -4.83
C GLU A 151 25.98 13.15 -3.80
N VAL A 152 24.90 12.40 -3.75
CA VAL A 152 24.70 11.33 -2.76
C VAL A 152 24.31 10.05 -3.47
N GLU A 153 24.98 8.95 -3.11
CA GLU A 153 24.67 7.60 -3.56
C GLU A 153 24.05 6.80 -2.43
N PHE A 154 22.90 6.19 -2.70
CA PHE A 154 22.22 5.25 -1.81
C PHE A 154 22.37 3.84 -2.37
N TYR A 155 22.83 2.93 -1.54
CA TYR A 155 23.11 1.55 -1.91
C TYR A 155 21.99 0.67 -1.39
N PHE A 156 21.39 -0.13 -2.26
CA PHE A 156 20.28 -1.02 -1.96
C PHE A 156 20.68 -2.46 -2.20
N LEU A 157 20.35 -3.35 -1.26
CA LEU A 157 20.47 -4.79 -1.40
C LEU A 157 19.08 -5.40 -1.28
N LYS A 158 18.59 -6.03 -2.36
CA LYS A 158 17.23 -6.61 -2.41
C LYS A 158 16.15 -5.62 -1.96
N GLY A 159 16.30 -4.34 -2.30
CA GLY A 159 15.37 -3.27 -1.98
C GLY A 159 15.60 -2.59 -0.62
N GLU A 160 16.47 -3.14 0.23
CA GLU A 160 16.79 -2.54 1.53
C GLU A 160 18.00 -1.60 1.41
N PRO A 161 17.92 -0.36 1.92
CA PRO A 161 19.07 0.52 2.02
C PRO A 161 20.12 -0.10 2.95
N VAL A 162 21.35 -0.28 2.46
CA VAL A 162 22.47 -0.86 3.21
C VAL A 162 23.62 0.12 3.43
N ASP A 163 23.69 1.18 2.62
CA ASP A 163 24.71 2.21 2.75
C ASP A 163 24.30 3.53 2.07
N VAL A 164 24.96 4.61 2.46
CA VAL A 164 24.87 5.91 1.79
C VAL A 164 26.24 6.59 1.74
N TYR A 165 26.58 7.12 0.56
CA TYR A 165 27.84 7.78 0.30
C TYR A 165 27.61 9.19 -0.28
N TRP A 166 27.93 10.21 0.51
CA TRP A 166 27.96 11.59 0.04
C TRP A 166 29.31 11.87 -0.63
N ILE A 167 29.30 11.91 -1.96
CA ILE A 167 30.49 11.91 -2.83
C ILE A 167 31.36 13.15 -2.59
N ASN A 168 30.74 14.33 -2.62
CA ASN A 168 31.40 15.61 -2.48
C ASN A 168 31.22 16.22 -1.08
N ARG A 169 31.23 15.35 -0.07
CA ARG A 169 31.20 15.74 1.34
C ARG A 169 32.41 16.64 1.69
N PRO A 170 32.19 17.77 2.37
CA PRO A 170 33.26 18.65 2.85
C PRO A 170 34.33 17.91 3.69
N ASP A 171 35.59 18.33 3.57
CA ASP A 171 36.74 17.67 4.22
C ASP A 171 36.63 17.63 5.75
N ASP A 172 36.07 18.67 6.35
CA ASP A 172 35.81 18.80 7.79
C ASP A 172 34.68 17.88 8.30
N GLN A 173 33.92 17.27 7.39
CA GLN A 173 32.84 16.32 7.68
C GLN A 173 33.20 14.87 7.30
N LYS A 174 34.40 14.63 6.75
CA LYS A 174 34.87 13.27 6.46
C LYS A 174 35.01 12.45 7.75
N LEU A 175 34.90 11.13 7.62
CA LEU A 175 34.93 10.21 8.77
C LEU A 175 36.18 10.38 9.61
N ALA A 176 37.34 10.38 8.96
CA ALA A 176 38.63 10.56 9.61
C ALA A 176 38.69 11.86 10.40
N THR A 177 38.34 12.98 9.77
CA THR A 177 38.33 14.31 10.39
C THR A 177 37.35 14.40 11.56
N THR A 178 36.17 13.79 11.41
CA THR A 178 35.17 13.72 12.50
C THR A 178 35.67 12.93 13.70
N LEU A 179 36.31 11.78 13.46
CA LEU A 179 36.86 10.93 14.53
C LEU A 179 38.02 11.61 15.26
N VAL A 180 38.90 12.32 14.53
CA VAL A 180 39.97 13.13 15.13
C VAL A 180 39.39 14.26 15.97
N ARG A 181 38.40 15.00 15.43
CA ARG A 181 37.71 16.09 16.15
C ARG A 181 37.01 15.61 17.42
N GLN A 182 36.54 14.37 17.44
CA GLN A 182 35.92 13.75 18.63
C GLN A 182 36.94 13.13 19.60
N ASN A 183 38.25 13.30 19.35
CA ASN A 183 39.34 12.68 20.11
C ASN A 183 39.28 11.14 20.15
N LEU A 184 38.65 10.52 19.15
CA LEU A 184 38.57 9.06 19.00
C LEU A 184 39.75 8.50 18.19
N LEU A 185 40.43 9.33 17.41
CA LEU A 185 41.63 8.99 16.64
C LEU A 185 42.67 10.10 16.70
N ARG A 186 43.94 9.73 16.60
CA ARG A 186 45.06 10.64 16.32
C ARG A 186 45.32 10.74 14.82
N GLU A 187 45.91 11.84 14.36
CA GLU A 187 46.22 12.05 12.93
C GLU A 187 47.12 10.93 12.36
N GLU A 188 48.13 10.49 13.12
CA GLU A 188 49.02 9.37 12.75
C GLU A 188 48.25 8.06 12.50
N GLN A 189 47.21 7.79 13.30
CA GLN A 189 46.37 6.60 13.16
C GLN A 189 45.47 6.68 11.92
N VAL A 190 45.01 7.89 11.58
CA VAL A 190 44.25 8.14 10.35
C VAL A 190 45.13 7.90 9.13
N GLU A 191 46.36 8.40 9.11
CA GLU A 191 47.29 8.18 7.99
C GLU A 191 47.59 6.69 7.77
N LEU A 192 47.84 5.95 8.86
CA LEU A 192 48.01 4.50 8.83
C LEU A 192 46.79 3.80 8.21
N ALA A 193 45.59 4.13 8.68
CA ALA A 193 44.34 3.51 8.23
C ALA A 193 44.04 3.85 6.75
N LEU A 194 44.22 5.11 6.34
CA LEU A 194 44.07 5.52 4.93
C LEU A 194 45.09 4.86 4.01
N GLY A 195 46.33 4.68 4.49
CA GLY A 195 47.38 3.96 3.78
C GLY A 195 47.02 2.49 3.53
N GLN A 196 46.41 1.81 4.51
CA GLN A 196 45.89 0.46 4.32
C GLN A 196 44.64 0.43 3.44
N GLN A 197 43.75 1.40 3.60
CA GLN A 197 42.53 1.50 2.80
C GLN A 197 42.86 1.57 1.31
N LYS A 198 43.81 2.43 0.90
CA LYS A 198 44.24 2.57 -0.51
C LYS A 198 44.76 1.27 -1.14
N LYS A 199 45.24 0.34 -0.32
CA LYS A 199 45.77 -0.98 -0.74
C LYS A 199 44.73 -2.09 -0.67
N SER A 200 43.48 -1.76 -0.32
CA SER A 200 42.40 -2.72 -0.09
C SER A 200 41.10 -2.26 -0.72
N VAL A 201 40.14 -3.17 -0.88
CA VAL A 201 38.77 -2.82 -1.30
C VAL A 201 37.89 -2.41 -0.09
N ARG A 202 38.47 -2.37 1.12
CA ARG A 202 37.72 -2.14 2.37
C ARG A 202 37.38 -0.67 2.56
N ARG A 203 36.23 -0.39 3.18
CA ARG A 203 35.87 0.95 3.64
C ARG A 203 36.70 1.35 4.85
N LEU A 204 36.97 2.64 5.02
CA LEU A 204 37.78 3.15 6.14
C LEU A 204 37.28 2.65 7.51
N GLY A 205 35.96 2.59 7.72
CA GLY A 205 35.39 2.09 8.98
C GLY A 205 35.81 0.65 9.31
N SER A 206 35.81 -0.27 8.34
CA SER A 206 36.23 -1.66 8.58
C SER A 206 37.74 -1.79 8.78
N VAL A 207 38.54 -0.94 8.12
CA VAL A 207 39.98 -0.85 8.38
C VAL A 207 40.24 -0.40 9.82
N LEU A 208 39.54 0.64 10.29
CA LEU A 208 39.67 1.16 11.66
C LEU A 208 39.33 0.11 12.72
N LEU A 209 38.25 -0.66 12.54
CA LEU A 209 37.89 -1.75 13.44
C LEU A 209 38.94 -2.87 13.42
N SER A 210 39.40 -3.28 12.24
CA SER A 210 40.36 -4.38 12.11
C SER A 210 41.72 -4.07 12.73
N LEU A 211 42.11 -2.79 12.76
CA LEU A 211 43.32 -2.31 13.41
C LEU A 211 43.13 -2.02 14.91
N GLY A 212 41.90 -2.18 15.44
CA GLY A 212 41.58 -1.88 16.83
C GLY A 212 41.72 -0.39 17.18
N LEU A 213 41.62 0.49 16.19
CA LEU A 213 41.85 1.93 16.37
C LEU A 213 40.63 2.67 16.92
N VAL A 214 39.42 2.10 16.77
CA VAL A 214 38.16 2.68 17.25
C VAL A 214 37.25 1.55 17.75
N GLU A 215 36.52 1.79 18.83
CA GLU A 215 35.49 0.87 19.31
C GLU A 215 34.29 0.80 18.37
N GLU A 216 33.68 -0.38 18.23
CA GLU A 216 32.53 -0.60 17.36
C GLU A 216 31.34 0.32 17.70
N LYS A 217 31.08 0.56 18.99
CA LYS A 217 30.00 1.41 19.45
C LYS A 217 30.16 2.87 18.99
N GLU A 218 31.36 3.43 19.16
CA GLU A 218 31.65 4.81 18.77
C GLU A 218 31.69 4.99 17.24
N LEU A 219 32.24 3.99 16.53
CA LEU A 219 32.20 3.98 15.08
C LEU A 219 30.75 3.92 14.58
N LYS A 220 29.92 3.04 15.14
CA LYS A 220 28.50 2.91 14.77
C LYS A 220 27.76 4.22 14.96
N LYS A 221 27.94 4.90 16.10
CA LYS A 221 27.35 6.22 16.37
C LYS A 221 27.76 7.25 15.31
N THR A 222 29.06 7.32 15.01
CA THR A 222 29.60 8.26 14.02
C THR A 222 29.08 7.96 12.61
N LEU A 223 29.01 6.68 12.23
CA LEU A 223 28.47 6.26 10.95
C LEU A 223 26.96 6.57 10.85
N SER A 224 26.17 6.30 11.89
CA SER A 224 24.75 6.65 11.92
C SER A 224 24.52 8.15 11.73
N MET A 225 25.30 9.02 12.38
CA MET A 225 25.22 10.47 12.17
C MET A 225 25.52 10.85 10.72
N ARG A 226 26.55 10.24 10.12
CA ARG A 226 26.92 10.49 8.71
C ARG A 226 25.85 10.03 7.73
N VAL A 227 25.12 8.96 8.05
CA VAL A 227 23.96 8.52 7.27
C VAL A 227 22.87 9.58 7.33
N VAL A 228 22.49 10.02 8.53
CA VAL A 228 21.45 11.04 8.72
C VAL A 228 21.80 12.34 7.99
N GLU A 229 23.05 12.81 8.06
CA GLU A 229 23.51 13.97 7.31
C GLU A 229 23.38 13.81 5.80
N ALA A 230 23.79 12.66 5.25
CA ALA A 230 23.72 12.42 3.81
C ALA A 230 22.26 12.39 3.32
N PHE A 231 21.37 11.78 4.09
CA PHE A 231 19.94 11.81 3.83
C PHE A 231 19.38 13.24 3.92
N ARG A 232 19.74 14.00 4.96
CA ARG A 232 19.29 15.38 5.12
C ARG A 232 19.71 16.25 3.95
N VAL A 233 20.98 16.18 3.55
CA VAL A 233 21.48 16.88 2.37
C VAL A 233 20.72 16.48 1.12
N ALA A 234 20.48 15.19 0.91
CA ALA A 234 19.73 14.71 -0.25
C ALA A 234 18.25 15.12 -0.26
N MET A 235 17.60 15.23 0.90
CA MET A 235 16.22 15.73 1.01
C MET A 235 16.12 17.25 0.89
N ASP A 236 17.14 17.98 1.36
CA ASP A 236 17.21 19.44 1.29
C ASP A 236 17.58 19.92 -0.13
N MET A 237 18.03 19.02 -1.02
CA MET A 237 18.19 19.30 -2.45
C MET A 237 16.84 19.73 -3.04
N GLY A 238 16.76 20.97 -3.52
CA GLY A 238 15.57 21.51 -4.18
C GLY A 238 15.27 20.80 -5.50
N ASP A 239 16.06 21.12 -6.54
CA ASP A 239 16.03 20.50 -7.87
C ASP A 239 17.23 19.56 -8.06
N TYR A 240 17.00 18.25 -8.09
CA TYR A 240 18.05 17.26 -8.35
C TYR A 240 17.72 16.35 -9.53
N ILE A 241 18.79 15.81 -10.12
CA ILE A 241 18.76 14.71 -11.10
C ILE A 241 19.08 13.43 -10.35
N PHE A 242 18.48 12.32 -10.78
CA PHE A 242 18.86 11.01 -10.27
C PHE A 242 19.17 10.02 -11.40
N SER A 243 19.96 9.01 -11.05
CA SER A 243 20.26 7.86 -11.89
C SER A 243 20.39 6.61 -11.03
N VAL A 244 19.93 5.47 -11.54
CA VAL A 244 20.04 4.17 -10.90
C VAL A 244 20.89 3.26 -11.78
N ARG A 245 21.92 2.68 -11.18
CA ARG A 245 22.76 1.66 -11.80
C ARG A 245 22.68 0.35 -11.01
N GLN A 246 23.01 -0.76 -11.66
CA GLN A 246 23.22 -2.02 -10.96
C GLN A 246 24.47 -1.91 -10.07
N MET A 247 24.41 -2.57 -8.92
CA MET A 247 25.53 -2.68 -8.01
C MET A 247 26.48 -3.79 -8.50
N SER A 248 27.79 -3.57 -8.43
CA SER A 248 28.77 -4.59 -8.80
C SER A 248 28.81 -5.74 -7.77
N GLU A 249 29.41 -6.87 -8.15
CA GLU A 249 29.61 -8.00 -7.24
C GLU A 249 30.50 -7.61 -6.04
N ASP A 250 31.57 -6.86 -6.29
CA ASP A 250 32.47 -6.37 -5.23
C ASP A 250 31.74 -5.46 -4.24
N GLU A 251 30.93 -4.52 -4.74
CA GLU A 251 30.10 -3.64 -3.90
C GLU A 251 29.11 -4.45 -3.06
N THR A 252 28.48 -5.47 -3.66
CA THR A 252 27.52 -6.35 -2.99
C THR A 252 28.18 -7.13 -1.84
N GLN A 253 29.35 -7.73 -2.09
CA GLN A 253 30.10 -8.48 -1.09
C GLN A 253 30.52 -7.59 0.09
N LEU A 254 30.96 -6.37 -0.17
CA LEU A 254 31.38 -5.42 0.86
C LEU A 254 30.23 -4.91 1.73
N LEU A 255 29.03 -4.80 1.17
CA LEU A 255 27.88 -4.15 1.82
C LEU A 255 26.88 -5.10 2.46
N THR A 256 27.09 -6.41 2.35
CA THR A 256 26.19 -7.42 2.92
C THR A 256 26.11 -7.33 4.46
N ASN A 257 27.14 -6.80 5.14
CA ASN A 257 27.24 -6.76 6.61
C ASN A 257 27.33 -5.32 7.15
N SER A 258 26.34 -4.48 6.84
CA SER A 258 26.28 -3.13 7.38
C SER A 258 25.91 -3.12 8.88
N PRO A 259 26.68 -2.44 9.75
CA PRO A 259 26.40 -2.37 11.19
C PRO A 259 25.23 -1.43 11.54
N ILE A 260 24.68 -0.74 10.54
CA ILE A 260 23.67 0.30 10.68
C ILE A 260 22.29 -0.27 10.35
N ASN A 261 21.32 -0.03 11.23
CA ASN A 261 19.92 -0.33 10.94
C ASN A 261 19.29 0.87 10.22
N PHE A 262 19.31 0.83 8.89
CA PHE A 262 18.77 1.90 8.04
C PHE A 262 17.26 2.07 8.20
N ALA A 263 16.50 0.98 8.29
CA ALA A 263 15.05 1.04 8.47
C ALA A 263 14.67 1.84 9.73
N LYS A 264 15.35 1.57 10.85
CA LYS A 264 15.16 2.31 12.10
C LYS A 264 15.50 3.80 11.94
N LEU A 265 16.68 4.11 11.39
CA LEU A 265 17.09 5.50 11.16
C LEU A 265 16.10 6.24 10.26
N LEU A 266 15.62 5.58 9.19
CA LEU A 266 14.67 6.19 8.27
C LEU A 266 13.35 6.56 8.98
N SER A 267 12.86 5.69 9.85
CA SER A 267 11.63 5.93 10.61
C SER A 267 11.75 7.01 11.69
N GLU A 268 12.92 7.15 12.32
CA GLU A 268 13.12 8.09 13.44
C GLU A 268 13.34 9.53 12.97
N PHE A 269 13.98 9.71 11.81
CA PHE A 269 14.48 11.02 11.39
C PHE A 269 13.68 11.65 10.23
N PHE A 270 12.79 10.91 9.58
CA PHE A 270 12.07 11.40 8.41
C PHE A 270 10.55 11.39 8.61
N SER A 271 9.93 12.56 8.50
CA SER A 271 8.48 12.78 8.61
C SER A 271 7.71 12.40 7.33
N GLU A 272 6.40 12.63 7.28
CA GLU A 272 5.63 12.50 6.03
C GLU A 272 6.17 13.42 4.92
N ASP A 273 6.06 12.94 3.68
CA ASP A 273 6.48 13.66 2.47
C ASP A 273 5.28 14.31 1.77
N THR A 274 5.16 15.62 1.91
CA THR A 274 4.11 16.40 1.23
C THR A 274 4.32 16.47 -0.29
N ARG A 275 5.52 16.15 -0.79
CA ARG A 275 5.86 16.19 -2.21
C ARG A 275 5.84 14.81 -2.88
N SER A 276 5.38 13.75 -2.19
CA SER A 276 5.32 12.40 -2.77
C SER A 276 4.53 12.38 -4.10
N PHE A 277 5.24 12.04 -5.17
CA PHE A 277 4.66 11.79 -6.48
C PHE A 277 3.78 10.55 -6.47
N LEU A 278 4.20 9.48 -5.78
CA LEU A 278 3.44 8.24 -5.73
C LEU A 278 2.07 8.48 -5.09
N LYS A 279 2.03 9.16 -3.94
CA LYS A 279 0.77 9.49 -3.26
C LYS A 279 -0.16 10.30 -4.16
N ARG A 280 0.33 11.39 -4.76
CA ARG A 280 -0.48 12.21 -5.68
C ARG A 280 -1.02 11.42 -6.87
N ASN A 281 -0.18 10.58 -7.48
CA ASN A 281 -0.60 9.78 -8.64
C ASN A 281 -1.58 8.68 -8.26
N ILE A 282 -1.43 8.03 -7.10
CA ILE A 282 -2.43 7.09 -6.58
C ILE A 282 -3.76 7.80 -6.38
N GLU A 283 -3.76 8.96 -5.74
CA GLU A 283 -4.97 9.73 -5.46
C GLU A 283 -5.70 10.17 -6.75
N ALA A 284 -4.97 10.49 -7.83
CA ALA A 284 -5.56 10.86 -9.11
C ALA A 284 -6.40 9.72 -9.77
N HIS A 285 -6.14 8.47 -9.40
CA HIS A 285 -6.91 7.32 -9.88
C HIS A 285 -8.18 7.06 -9.07
N ILE A 286 -8.34 7.68 -7.90
CA ILE A 286 -9.53 7.56 -7.07
C ILE A 286 -10.64 8.45 -7.63
N LYS A 287 -11.84 7.89 -7.79
CA LYS A 287 -13.01 8.56 -8.38
C LYS A 287 -14.05 8.84 -7.30
N ALA A 288 -14.59 10.05 -7.29
CA ALA A 288 -15.79 10.34 -6.50
C ALA A 288 -16.99 9.62 -7.13
N THR A 289 -17.86 9.03 -6.30
CA THR A 289 -19.04 8.32 -6.79
C THR A 289 -20.23 9.23 -7.11
N GLY A 290 -20.15 10.50 -6.67
CA GLY A 290 -21.26 11.46 -6.62
C GLY A 290 -21.85 11.60 -5.22
N GLU A 291 -21.62 10.61 -4.34
CA GLU A 291 -22.09 10.63 -2.96
C GLU A 291 -21.06 11.26 -2.02
N LYS A 292 -21.56 11.98 -1.02
CA LYS A 292 -20.71 12.58 0.02
C LYS A 292 -19.92 11.49 0.74
N ASN A 293 -18.62 11.73 0.93
CA ASN A 293 -17.69 10.84 1.64
C ASN A 293 -17.50 9.44 1.01
N LEU A 294 -17.95 9.20 -0.22
CA LEU A 294 -17.85 7.89 -0.87
C LEU A 294 -17.05 7.95 -2.18
N TYR A 295 -16.00 7.15 -2.23
CA TYR A 295 -15.02 7.11 -3.32
C TYR A 295 -14.86 5.68 -3.83
N LEU A 296 -14.33 5.56 -5.04
CA LEU A 296 -14.05 4.29 -5.70
C LEU A 296 -12.67 4.36 -6.36
N LEU A 297 -11.81 3.40 -6.06
CA LEU A 297 -10.66 3.04 -6.87
C LEU A 297 -11.11 1.94 -7.85
N PRO A 298 -11.27 2.25 -9.15
CA PRO A 298 -11.68 1.25 -10.14
C PRO A 298 -10.64 0.14 -10.29
N SER A 299 -10.99 -0.98 -10.91
CA SER A 299 -10.08 -2.11 -11.11
C SER A 299 -8.92 -1.78 -12.06
N GLY A 300 -9.16 -0.88 -13.03
CA GLY A 300 -8.21 -0.62 -14.11
C GLY A 300 -8.34 -1.63 -15.26
N SER A 301 -7.33 -1.67 -16.11
CA SER A 301 -7.25 -2.61 -17.24
C SER A 301 -7.22 -4.06 -16.77
N ILE A 302 -7.83 -4.97 -17.55
CA ILE A 302 -7.73 -6.41 -17.31
C ILE A 302 -6.26 -6.83 -17.42
N THR A 303 -5.80 -7.59 -16.43
CA THR A 303 -4.41 -8.05 -16.32
C THR A 303 -4.33 -9.57 -16.45
N PRO A 304 -3.28 -10.13 -17.09
CA PRO A 304 -3.09 -11.58 -17.15
C PRO A 304 -2.72 -12.19 -15.81
N ASN A 305 -2.13 -11.42 -14.88
CA ASN A 305 -1.62 -11.92 -13.60
C ASN A 305 -2.26 -11.24 -12.36
N PRO A 306 -3.59 -11.32 -12.14
CA PRO A 306 -4.25 -10.69 -10.98
C PRO A 306 -3.65 -11.06 -9.63
N SER A 307 -3.43 -12.36 -9.41
CA SER A 307 -3.00 -12.90 -8.12
C SER A 307 -1.63 -12.36 -7.70
N GLU A 308 -0.70 -12.24 -8.64
CA GLU A 308 0.63 -11.69 -8.38
C GLU A 308 0.56 -10.22 -7.94
N LEU A 309 -0.27 -9.42 -8.60
CA LEU A 309 -0.43 -8.01 -8.25
C LEU A 309 -1.07 -7.86 -6.86
N LEU A 310 -2.15 -8.58 -6.60
CA LEU A 310 -2.92 -8.48 -5.35
C LEU A 310 -2.16 -9.03 -4.14
N GLY A 311 -1.30 -10.03 -4.33
CA GLY A 311 -0.43 -10.58 -3.27
C GLY A 311 0.90 -9.84 -3.10
N SER A 312 1.18 -8.80 -3.89
CA SER A 312 2.49 -8.13 -3.88
C SER A 312 2.64 -7.11 -2.75
N ALA A 313 3.90 -6.81 -2.39
CA ALA A 313 4.22 -5.69 -1.48
C ALA A 313 3.70 -4.33 -1.98
N ARG A 314 3.49 -4.19 -3.30
CA ARG A 314 2.90 -3.00 -3.91
C ARG A 314 1.44 -2.81 -3.49
N MET A 315 0.68 -3.90 -3.38
CA MET A 315 -0.70 -3.87 -2.87
C MET A 315 -0.72 -3.46 -1.39
N GLY A 316 0.18 -4.03 -0.58
CA GLY A 316 0.32 -3.65 0.83
C GLY A 316 0.60 -2.15 1.00
N TYR A 317 1.51 -1.58 0.21
CA TYR A 317 1.81 -0.14 0.24
C TYR A 317 0.63 0.73 -0.23
N LEU A 318 -0.10 0.29 -1.26
CA LEU A 318 -1.32 0.98 -1.68
C LEU A 318 -2.37 0.99 -0.56
N LEU A 319 -2.58 -0.14 0.11
CA LEU A 319 -3.50 -0.23 1.25
C LEU A 319 -3.09 0.70 2.40
N GLU A 320 -1.80 0.79 2.71
CA GLU A 320 -1.26 1.73 3.69
C GLU A 320 -1.64 3.18 3.34
N ILE A 321 -1.43 3.60 2.09
CA ILE A 321 -1.81 4.93 1.62
C ILE A 321 -3.31 5.18 1.74
N LEU A 322 -4.14 4.19 1.36
CA LEU A 322 -5.59 4.32 1.42
C LEU A 322 -6.10 4.38 2.86
N LYS A 323 -5.58 3.54 3.77
CA LYS A 323 -5.92 3.54 5.20
C LYS A 323 -5.52 4.85 5.89
N ASN A 324 -4.43 5.49 5.46
CA ASN A 324 -4.03 6.80 5.99
C ASN A 324 -4.89 7.96 5.48
N LYS A 325 -5.61 7.77 4.36
CA LYS A 325 -6.42 8.83 3.73
C LYS A 325 -7.92 8.72 4.04
N PHE A 326 -8.44 7.51 4.24
CA PHE A 326 -9.86 7.25 4.43
C PHE A 326 -10.10 6.52 5.76
N ASP A 327 -11.21 6.83 6.41
CA ASP A 327 -11.63 6.16 7.65
C ASP A 327 -11.98 4.68 7.43
N MET A 328 -12.27 4.28 6.18
CA MET A 328 -12.59 2.91 5.80
C MET A 328 -12.19 2.59 4.36
N VAL A 329 -11.56 1.44 4.15
CA VAL A 329 -11.21 0.87 2.83
C VAL A 329 -11.98 -0.44 2.66
N ILE A 330 -12.86 -0.55 1.66
CA ILE A 330 -13.64 -1.78 1.41
C ILE A 330 -13.28 -2.36 0.05
N LEU A 331 -12.70 -3.56 0.02
CA LEU A 331 -12.28 -4.24 -1.18
C LEU A 331 -13.37 -5.21 -1.65
N ASP A 332 -13.81 -5.06 -2.90
CA ASP A 332 -14.56 -6.09 -3.62
C ASP A 332 -13.57 -7.06 -4.26
N SER A 333 -13.52 -8.31 -3.78
CA SER A 333 -12.59 -9.32 -4.32
C SER A 333 -13.31 -10.35 -5.16
N SER A 334 -12.59 -11.11 -6.00
CA SER A 334 -13.12 -12.31 -6.65
C SER A 334 -13.63 -13.36 -5.64
N PRO A 335 -14.48 -14.31 -6.06
CA PRO A 335 -14.87 -15.46 -5.23
C PRO A 335 -13.69 -16.41 -4.96
N VAL A 336 -13.76 -17.15 -3.85
CA VAL A 336 -12.71 -18.09 -3.42
C VAL A 336 -12.71 -19.37 -4.26
N ALA A 337 -13.87 -19.96 -4.58
CA ALA A 337 -13.92 -21.29 -5.21
C ALA A 337 -13.78 -21.32 -6.76
N PRO A 338 -13.30 -20.26 -7.41
CA PRO A 338 -12.46 -20.48 -8.59
C PRO A 338 -11.07 -19.82 -8.55
N THR A 339 -10.76 -18.98 -7.55
CA THR A 339 -9.54 -18.16 -7.56
C THR A 339 -8.94 -17.95 -6.18
N SER A 340 -7.62 -17.75 -6.14
CA SER A 340 -6.89 -17.47 -4.89
C SER A 340 -6.83 -15.99 -4.51
N ASP A 341 -7.36 -15.07 -5.33
CA ASP A 341 -7.10 -13.63 -5.17
C ASP A 341 -7.62 -13.09 -3.82
N ALA A 342 -8.80 -13.51 -3.39
CA ALA A 342 -9.34 -13.17 -2.07
C ALA A 342 -8.47 -13.70 -0.91
N LEU A 343 -7.86 -14.89 -1.06
CA LEU A 343 -6.97 -15.47 -0.05
C LEU A 343 -5.67 -14.67 0.08
N LEU A 344 -5.22 -14.00 -0.98
CA LEU A 344 -4.04 -13.15 -0.97
C LEU A 344 -4.32 -11.78 -0.34
N LEU A 345 -5.54 -11.26 -0.50
CA LEU A 345 -5.98 -9.99 0.09
C LEU A 345 -6.34 -10.12 1.57
N ALA A 346 -6.92 -11.25 1.96
CA ALA A 346 -7.41 -11.52 3.32
C ALA A 346 -6.40 -11.21 4.45
N PRO A 347 -5.10 -11.58 4.37
CA PRO A 347 -4.14 -11.26 5.42
C PRO A 347 -3.65 -9.80 5.41
N GLN A 348 -4.01 -9.00 4.40
CA GLN A 348 -3.57 -7.60 4.25
C GLN A 348 -4.59 -6.59 4.83
N VAL A 349 -5.76 -7.07 5.26
CA VAL A 349 -6.87 -6.25 5.78
C VAL A 349 -7.25 -6.65 7.21
N ASP A 350 -8.00 -5.79 7.89
CA ASP A 350 -8.29 -5.97 9.31
C ASP A 350 -9.46 -6.94 9.55
N GLY A 351 -10.28 -7.18 8.51
CA GLY A 351 -11.37 -8.15 8.53
C GLY A 351 -11.78 -8.67 7.16
N VAL A 352 -12.46 -9.81 7.16
CA VAL A 352 -13.05 -10.46 5.99
C VAL A 352 -14.53 -10.75 6.23
N VAL A 353 -15.39 -10.40 5.28
CA VAL A 353 -16.81 -10.79 5.23
C VAL A 353 -17.03 -11.71 4.04
N VAL A 354 -17.65 -12.86 4.27
CA VAL A 354 -17.97 -13.85 3.23
C VAL A 354 -19.45 -13.77 2.87
N VAL A 355 -19.75 -13.38 1.64
CA VAL A 355 -21.12 -13.31 1.11
C VAL A 355 -21.51 -14.65 0.51
N ILE A 356 -22.70 -15.15 0.86
CA ILE A 356 -23.22 -16.42 0.40
C ILE A 356 -24.64 -16.23 -0.14
N LYS A 357 -24.95 -16.81 -1.30
CA LYS A 357 -26.31 -16.82 -1.82
C LYS A 357 -27.18 -17.82 -1.07
N ALA A 358 -28.26 -17.34 -0.45
CA ALA A 358 -29.27 -18.17 0.20
C ALA A 358 -29.84 -19.21 -0.77
N GLY A 359 -29.85 -20.48 -0.35
CA GLY A 359 -30.32 -21.61 -1.15
C GLY A 359 -29.49 -21.90 -2.42
N GLY A 360 -28.43 -21.14 -2.70
CA GLY A 360 -27.65 -21.23 -3.94
C GLY A 360 -26.30 -21.93 -3.82
N THR A 361 -25.77 -22.07 -2.61
CA THR A 361 -24.40 -22.56 -2.38
C THR A 361 -24.39 -23.71 -1.38
N ALA A 362 -23.75 -24.82 -1.75
CA ALA A 362 -23.65 -26.01 -0.91
C ALA A 362 -22.85 -25.72 0.36
N ARG A 363 -23.34 -26.21 1.51
CA ARG A 363 -22.68 -26.02 2.82
C ARG A 363 -21.24 -26.54 2.85
N THR A 364 -20.92 -27.56 2.06
CA THR A 364 -19.57 -28.11 1.91
C THR A 364 -18.61 -27.09 1.31
N LEU A 365 -18.97 -26.46 0.19
CA LEU A 365 -18.17 -25.42 -0.46
C LEU A 365 -17.96 -24.20 0.45
N VAL A 366 -18.99 -23.82 1.21
CA VAL A 366 -18.89 -22.75 2.21
C VAL A 366 -17.87 -23.12 3.28
N ARG A 367 -17.93 -24.35 3.81
CA ARG A 367 -16.99 -24.84 4.82
C ARG A 367 -15.55 -24.85 4.29
N GLU A 368 -15.34 -25.31 3.06
CA GLU A 368 -14.03 -25.29 2.40
C GLU A 368 -13.50 -23.86 2.23
N THR A 369 -14.37 -22.92 1.84
CA THR A 369 -14.03 -21.50 1.72
C THR A 369 -13.54 -20.93 3.04
N VAL A 370 -14.29 -21.16 4.12
CA VAL A 370 -13.91 -20.70 5.47
C VAL A 370 -12.59 -21.32 5.90
N GLN A 371 -12.41 -22.62 5.70
CA GLN A 371 -11.15 -23.31 6.04
C GLN A 371 -9.95 -22.76 5.26
N GLN A 372 -10.13 -22.38 4.00
CA GLN A 372 -9.05 -21.76 3.21
C GLN A 372 -8.70 -20.37 3.75
N LEU A 373 -9.70 -19.56 4.10
CA LEU A 373 -9.47 -18.24 4.71
C LEU A 373 -8.80 -18.35 6.09
N GLU A 374 -9.22 -19.29 6.93
CA GLU A 374 -8.59 -19.54 8.24
C GLU A 374 -7.10 -19.90 8.10
N LYS A 375 -6.71 -20.67 7.07
CA LYS A 375 -5.30 -21.00 6.80
C LYS A 375 -4.44 -19.78 6.49
N THR A 376 -5.03 -18.69 5.99
CA THR A 376 -4.32 -17.41 5.77
C THR A 376 -4.12 -16.60 7.05
N LYS A 377 -4.67 -17.06 8.19
CA LYS A 377 -4.75 -16.33 9.46
C LYS A 377 -5.54 -15.02 9.38
N ALA A 378 -6.41 -14.90 8.38
CA ALA A 378 -7.28 -13.75 8.23
C ALA A 378 -8.37 -13.73 9.31
N ASN A 379 -8.75 -12.53 9.72
CA ASN A 379 -9.81 -12.31 10.69
C ASN A 379 -11.18 -12.33 10.00
N ILE A 380 -11.87 -13.47 10.02
CA ILE A 380 -13.21 -13.61 9.43
C ILE A 380 -14.22 -12.99 10.39
N LEU A 381 -14.78 -11.83 10.03
CA LEU A 381 -15.77 -11.11 10.83
C LEU A 381 -17.13 -11.81 10.82
N GLY A 382 -17.44 -12.53 9.74
CA GLY A 382 -18.66 -13.31 9.64
C GLY A 382 -19.09 -13.61 8.21
N ILE A 383 -20.28 -14.20 8.12
CA ILE A 383 -20.93 -14.60 6.87
C ILE A 383 -22.17 -13.73 6.66
N LEU A 384 -22.31 -13.16 5.46
CA LEU A 384 -23.52 -12.47 5.01
C LEU A 384 -24.34 -13.40 4.11
N LEU A 385 -25.53 -13.78 4.57
CA LEU A 385 -26.48 -14.52 3.75
C LEU A 385 -27.28 -13.54 2.88
N ASN A 386 -27.01 -13.55 1.57
CA ASN A 386 -27.61 -12.65 0.59
C ASN A 386 -28.68 -13.35 -0.26
N LYS A 387 -29.56 -12.57 -0.90
CA LYS A 387 -30.68 -13.06 -1.74
C LYS A 387 -31.61 -14.03 -0.98
N SER A 388 -31.79 -13.83 0.32
CA SER A 388 -32.73 -14.62 1.12
C SER A 388 -34.17 -14.19 0.84
N GLU A 389 -35.06 -15.16 0.67
CA GLU A 389 -36.50 -14.92 0.70
C GLU A 389 -36.92 -14.69 2.15
N MET A 390 -37.49 -13.52 2.45
CA MET A 390 -38.05 -13.26 3.76
C MET A 390 -39.38 -13.99 3.93
N THR A 391 -39.44 -14.92 4.89
CA THR A 391 -40.67 -15.56 5.35
C THR A 391 -41.57 -14.56 6.10
N ASP A 392 -42.88 -14.84 6.11
CA ASP A 392 -43.91 -13.94 6.69
C ASP A 392 -43.68 -13.59 8.17
N THR A 393 -43.08 -14.49 8.95
CA THR A 393 -42.75 -14.26 10.37
C THR A 393 -41.79 -13.09 10.55
N TYR A 394 -40.80 -12.94 9.65
CA TYR A 394 -39.88 -11.81 9.65
C TYR A 394 -40.53 -10.52 9.11
N ARG A 395 -41.52 -10.62 8.21
CA ARG A 395 -42.29 -9.46 7.71
C ARG A 395 -43.08 -8.77 8.82
N ASN A 396 -43.59 -9.54 9.78
CA ASN A 396 -44.36 -9.01 10.90
C ASN A 396 -43.45 -8.30 11.91
N TYR A 397 -42.29 -8.86 12.26
CA TYR A 397 -41.35 -8.27 13.22
C TYR A 397 -40.90 -6.85 12.81
N TYR A 398 -40.56 -6.65 11.53
CA TYR A 398 -40.16 -5.34 11.00
C TYR A 398 -41.34 -4.39 10.70
N SER A 399 -42.58 -4.88 10.65
CA SER A 399 -43.76 -4.01 10.46
C SER A 399 -44.12 -3.20 11.70
N TYR A 400 -43.75 -3.67 12.89
CA TYR A 400 -43.97 -2.96 14.16
C TYR A 400 -42.97 -1.82 14.40
N ALA A 401 -41.76 -1.90 13.82
CA ALA A 401 -40.72 -0.90 14.01
C ALA A 401 -40.94 0.43 13.25
N HIS A 402 -41.87 0.46 12.29
CA HIS A 402 -42.13 1.63 11.42
C HIS A 402 -43.49 2.30 11.67
N LYS A 403 -44.17 1.96 12.79
CA LYS A 403 -45.47 2.53 13.15
C LYS A 403 -45.43 3.66 14.20
N ASN A 404 -44.24 4.13 14.59
CA ASN A 404 -44.08 5.25 15.52
C ASN A 404 -43.43 6.45 14.83
#